data_AF-A0A962LS48-F1
#
_entry.id   AF-A0A962LS48-F1
#
_cell.length_a   1.000
_cell.length_b   1.000
_cell.length_c   1.000
_cell.angle_alpha   90.00
_cell.angle_beta   90.00
_cell.angle_gamma   90.00
#
_symmetry.space_group_name_H-M   'P 1'
#
loop_
_entity.id
_entity.type
_entity.pdbx_description
1 polymer ?
#
loop_
_entity_poly.entity_id
_entity_poly.type
_entity_poly.pdbx_seq_one_letter_code
_entity_poly.pdbx_strand_id
1 'polypeptide(L)'
;MPSETPDLADFTPGNSARYTASDLADPAGLAAVRRDIEALAAQMQQRGIGAPDYYDLMDLHPAQQRVFFIHVPKCGGTSIRKQLVLKNRCAPVPLGHSGPVDQAIAYMAHSYLARSPRGALLRSYLSKEAALDRRQRFLHVYAGYQLLQNPQRMFILGHQKAREMLRFHRPGTDLFFTTVRAPAEILKSMVAYRVSHTLLDEQRQDSKILLRQLQMSFGEFTDRVRSDPQSLARTILERDCPSLAAFLSFDPALDHAAVIQGLKDNRVFIAHMSEQHTMLNALFGPQAAKLHENTSHNRSGLAAEFTAAVELDWVAPYVDAQSTRLYRQLESSGIIGYWKEGSSTEGYLDLLRNL
;
A
#
# COMPACT_ATOMS: atom_id res chain seq x y z
N MET A 1 -21.18 27.19 32.03
CA MET A 1 -21.97 26.12 31.38
C MET A 1 -21.00 25.11 30.84
N PRO A 2 -20.96 23.88 31.36
CA PRO A 2 -20.04 22.87 30.86
C PRO A 2 -20.50 22.45 29.45
N SER A 3 -19.61 22.60 28.48
CA SER A 3 -19.80 22.08 27.12
C SER A 3 -19.61 20.57 27.17
N GLU A 4 -20.71 19.84 27.20
CA GLU A 4 -20.73 18.40 26.94
C GLU A 4 -20.33 18.17 25.48
N THR A 5 -19.03 18.07 25.23
CA THR A 5 -18.52 17.36 24.05
C THR A 5 -18.97 15.90 24.18
N PRO A 6 -19.73 15.33 23.23
CA PRO A 6 -20.08 13.92 23.27
C PRO A 6 -18.81 13.09 23.32
N ASP A 7 -18.70 12.21 24.32
CA ASP A 7 -17.57 11.33 24.48
C ASP A 7 -17.56 10.30 23.34
N LEU A 8 -16.43 10.14 22.64
CA LEU A 8 -16.29 9.20 21.51
C LEU A 8 -16.44 7.73 21.96
N ALA A 9 -16.47 7.47 23.27
CA ALA A 9 -16.78 6.18 23.85
C ALA A 9 -18.18 5.66 23.44
N ASP A 10 -19.15 6.55 23.18
CA ASP A 10 -20.49 6.15 22.74
C ASP A 10 -20.57 5.81 21.24
N PHE A 11 -19.47 6.01 20.50
CA PHE A 11 -19.26 5.48 19.15
C PHE A 11 -18.35 4.24 19.19
N THR A 12 -18.46 3.40 20.23
CA THR A 12 -17.98 2.02 20.13
C THR A 12 -18.68 1.32 18.97
N PRO A 13 -17.96 0.83 17.94
CA PRO A 13 -18.57 0.00 16.91
C PRO A 13 -18.97 -1.31 17.58
N GLY A 14 -20.28 -1.51 17.76
CA GLY A 14 -20.83 -2.86 17.79
C GLY A 14 -20.37 -3.60 16.54
N ASN A 15 -20.17 -4.92 16.63
CA ASN A 15 -19.49 -5.80 15.67
C ASN A 15 -20.13 -5.92 14.26
N SER A 16 -20.95 -4.98 13.79
CA SER A 16 -21.56 -4.96 12.46
C SER A 16 -21.50 -3.57 11.82
N ALA A 17 -21.58 -3.49 10.49
CA ALA A 17 -21.81 -2.22 9.78
C ALA A 17 -23.00 -1.48 10.43
N ARG A 18 -22.85 -0.19 10.72
CA ARG A 18 -23.89 0.58 11.42
C ARG A 18 -25.14 0.76 10.56
N TYR A 19 -24.96 0.77 9.23
CA TYR A 19 -26.04 0.92 8.25
C TYR A 19 -26.08 -0.25 7.25
N THR A 20 -27.28 -0.75 7.03
CA THR A 20 -27.64 -1.81 6.08
C THR A 20 -27.86 -1.25 4.67
N ALA A 21 -28.04 -2.14 3.68
CA ALA A 21 -28.45 -1.72 2.35
C ALA A 21 -29.88 -1.15 2.32
N SER A 22 -30.73 -1.57 3.27
CA SER A 22 -32.12 -1.10 3.37
C SER A 22 -32.17 0.35 3.85
N ASP A 23 -31.32 0.72 4.81
CA ASP A 23 -31.22 2.10 5.30
C ASP A 23 -30.83 3.08 4.19
N LEU A 24 -30.16 2.60 3.15
CA LEU A 24 -29.70 3.41 2.02
C LEU A 24 -30.65 3.37 0.81
N ALA A 25 -31.68 2.52 0.85
CA ALA A 25 -32.69 2.42 -0.21
C ALA A 25 -33.81 3.46 -0.03
N ASP A 26 -34.05 3.89 1.22
CA ASP A 26 -34.98 4.95 1.57
C ASP A 26 -34.30 6.33 1.52
N PRO A 27 -34.89 7.36 0.87
CA PRO A 27 -34.35 8.72 0.88
C PRO A 27 -34.10 9.31 2.28
N ALA A 28 -34.97 9.04 3.27
CA ALA A 28 -34.78 9.57 4.62
C ALA A 28 -33.61 8.87 5.34
N GLY A 29 -33.53 7.54 5.23
CA GLY A 29 -32.37 6.78 5.70
C GLY A 29 -31.06 7.22 5.05
N LEU A 30 -31.03 7.39 3.72
CA LEU A 30 -29.85 7.90 3.01
C LEU A 30 -29.44 9.30 3.50
N ALA A 31 -30.39 10.20 3.75
CA ALA A 31 -30.12 11.51 4.30
C ALA A 31 -29.58 11.44 5.74
N ALA A 32 -30.07 10.52 6.57
CA ALA A 32 -29.54 10.27 7.91
C ALA A 32 -28.08 9.81 7.85
N VAL A 33 -27.76 8.80 7.04
CA VAL A 33 -26.39 8.31 6.89
C VAL A 33 -25.45 9.40 6.38
N ARG A 34 -25.90 10.26 5.46
CA ARG A 34 -25.10 11.42 5.00
C ARG A 34 -24.76 12.37 6.13
N ARG A 35 -25.74 12.74 6.96
CA ARG A 35 -25.51 13.62 8.12
C ARG A 35 -24.49 13.04 9.09
N ASP A 36 -24.56 11.73 9.35
CA ASP A 36 -23.60 11.08 10.25
C ASP A 36 -22.18 11.05 9.68
N ILE A 37 -22.04 10.84 8.37
CA ILE A 37 -20.74 10.92 7.68
C ILE A 37 -20.18 12.35 7.78
N GLU A 38 -21.00 13.36 7.49
CA GLU A 38 -20.60 14.77 7.51
C GLU A 38 -20.23 15.22 8.93
N ALA A 39 -21.00 14.82 9.94
CA ALA A 39 -20.72 15.10 11.34
C ALA A 39 -19.39 14.47 11.80
N LEU A 40 -19.17 13.20 11.47
CA LEU A 40 -17.92 12.50 11.82
C LEU A 40 -16.71 13.13 11.12
N ALA A 41 -16.83 13.46 9.83
CA ALA A 41 -15.77 14.13 9.09
C ALA A 41 -15.46 15.53 9.67
N ALA A 42 -16.49 16.29 10.05
CA ALA A 42 -16.31 17.60 10.69
C ALA A 42 -15.61 17.48 12.05
N GLN A 43 -15.96 16.46 12.86
CA GLN A 43 -15.28 16.20 14.13
C GLN A 43 -13.80 15.85 13.93
N MET A 44 -13.47 14.99 12.96
CA MET A 44 -12.08 14.68 12.60
C MET A 44 -11.32 15.95 12.19
N GLN A 45 -11.95 16.84 11.42
CA GLN A 45 -11.35 18.10 11.00
C GLN A 45 -11.11 19.05 12.17
N GLN A 46 -12.07 19.18 13.11
CA GLN A 46 -11.94 20.00 14.31
C GLN A 46 -10.79 19.54 15.22
N ARG A 47 -10.52 18.23 15.25
CA ARG A 47 -9.36 17.65 15.96
C ARG A 47 -8.02 17.85 15.24
N GLY A 48 -8.01 18.50 14.08
CA GLY A 48 -6.78 18.77 13.33
C GLY A 48 -6.32 17.63 12.42
N ILE A 49 -7.07 16.54 12.29
CA ILE A 49 -6.65 15.35 11.52
C ILE A 49 -6.52 15.68 10.03
N GLY A 50 -5.37 15.38 9.42
CA GLY A 50 -5.15 15.44 7.97
C GLY A 50 -4.15 16.49 7.47
N ALA A 51 -3.30 17.04 8.35
CA ALA A 51 -2.07 17.77 7.96
C ALA A 51 -1.02 17.75 9.10
N PRO A 52 0.26 17.43 8.84
CA PRO A 52 0.85 17.01 7.55
C PRO A 52 0.57 15.55 7.19
N ASP A 53 0.02 14.76 8.12
CA ASP A 53 -0.34 13.35 7.91
C ASP A 53 -1.67 13.00 8.59
N TYR A 54 -1.98 11.70 8.60
CA TYR A 54 -3.24 11.15 9.12
C TYR A 54 -3.00 10.18 10.29
N TYR A 55 -1.88 10.34 11.01
CA TYR A 55 -1.50 9.47 12.11
C TYR A 55 -2.60 9.36 13.18
N ASP A 56 -3.20 10.49 13.55
CA ASP A 56 -4.23 10.60 14.59
C ASP A 56 -5.48 9.73 14.35
N LEU A 57 -5.71 9.27 13.11
CA LEU A 57 -6.77 8.28 12.83
C LEU A 57 -6.55 6.97 13.59
N MET A 58 -5.29 6.61 13.86
CA MET A 58 -4.95 5.40 14.62
C MET A 58 -5.27 5.53 16.11
N ASP A 59 -5.36 6.76 16.61
CA ASP A 59 -5.72 7.05 18.00
C ASP A 59 -7.24 7.23 18.17
N LEU A 60 -7.96 7.56 17.09
CA LEU A 60 -9.43 7.52 17.06
C LEU A 60 -9.99 6.11 17.17
N HIS A 61 -9.24 5.12 16.71
CA HIS A 61 -9.70 3.74 16.62
C HIS A 61 -8.72 2.77 17.31
N PRO A 62 -8.48 2.93 18.63
CA PRO A 62 -7.46 2.18 19.35
C PRO A 62 -7.74 0.67 19.39
N ALA A 63 -9.01 0.26 19.27
CA ALA A 63 -9.38 -1.16 19.25
C ALA A 63 -9.08 -1.86 17.91
N GLN A 64 -8.92 -1.13 16.80
CA GLN A 64 -8.63 -1.75 15.51
C GLN A 64 -7.16 -2.20 15.47
N GLN A 65 -6.91 -3.40 14.93
CA GLN A 65 -5.55 -3.90 14.72
C GLN A 65 -4.86 -3.08 13.63
N ARG A 66 -3.61 -2.66 13.85
CA ARG A 66 -2.81 -1.97 12.82
C ARG A 66 -2.03 -3.01 12.02
N VAL A 67 -2.09 -2.87 10.70
CA VAL A 67 -1.45 -3.73 9.73
C VAL A 67 -0.38 -2.93 9.00
N PHE A 68 0.87 -3.32 9.22
CA PHE A 68 2.05 -2.68 8.69
C PHE A 68 2.57 -3.46 7.48
N PHE A 69 2.21 -3.00 6.28
CA PHE A 69 2.77 -3.54 5.04
C PHE A 69 4.08 -2.83 4.71
N ILE A 70 5.21 -3.53 4.89
CA ILE A 70 6.53 -3.04 4.49
C ILE A 70 6.61 -3.08 2.96
N HIS A 71 6.28 -1.98 2.31
CA HIS A 71 6.08 -1.95 0.87
C HIS A 71 7.41 -1.80 0.11
N VAL A 72 8.11 -2.93 -0.07
CA VAL A 72 9.26 -3.02 -0.96
C VAL A 72 8.82 -2.67 -2.40
N PRO A 73 9.45 -1.69 -3.06
CA PRO A 73 9.08 -1.31 -4.42
C PRO A 73 9.06 -2.51 -5.36
N LYS A 74 8.08 -2.54 -6.26
CA LYS A 74 7.94 -3.55 -7.32
C LYS A 74 7.70 -5.00 -6.87
N CYS A 75 7.42 -5.23 -5.59
CA CYS A 75 7.06 -6.55 -5.06
C CYS A 75 5.53 -6.77 -4.97
N GLY A 76 4.74 -6.24 -5.92
CA GLY A 76 3.29 -6.48 -5.98
C GLY A 76 2.42 -5.60 -5.05
N GLY A 77 2.98 -4.58 -4.42
CA GLY A 77 2.25 -3.82 -3.39
C GLY A 77 1.00 -3.06 -3.85
N THR A 78 0.81 -2.77 -5.14
CA THR A 78 -0.49 -2.25 -5.63
C THR A 78 -1.61 -3.28 -5.46
N SER A 79 -1.32 -4.56 -5.71
CA SER A 79 -2.29 -5.65 -5.55
C SER A 79 -2.65 -5.84 -4.07
N ILE A 80 -1.63 -5.90 -3.20
CA ILE A 80 -1.79 -5.97 -1.75
C ILE A 80 -2.68 -4.84 -1.22
N ARG A 81 -2.35 -3.58 -1.52
CA ARG A 81 -3.07 -2.41 -0.99
C ARG A 81 -4.54 -2.41 -1.42
N LYS A 82 -4.82 -2.80 -2.67
CA LYS A 82 -6.19 -2.98 -3.17
C LYS A 82 -6.90 -4.10 -2.40
N GLN A 83 -6.28 -5.26 -2.20
CA GLN A 83 -6.88 -6.38 -1.46
C GLN A 83 -7.16 -6.04 0.02
N LEU A 84 -6.24 -5.35 0.70
CA LEU A 84 -6.43 -4.94 2.10
C LEU A 84 -7.71 -4.10 2.27
N VAL A 85 -7.92 -3.11 1.40
CA VAL A 85 -9.12 -2.24 1.49
C VAL A 85 -10.39 -2.95 1.02
N LEU A 86 -10.33 -3.58 -0.15
CA LEU A 86 -11.53 -4.08 -0.82
C LEU A 86 -12.02 -5.42 -0.24
N LYS A 87 -11.11 -6.25 0.30
CA LYS A 87 -11.40 -7.63 0.71
C LYS A 87 -11.22 -7.86 2.20
N ASN A 88 -10.16 -7.30 2.79
CA ASN A 88 -9.81 -7.55 4.20
C ASN A 88 -10.33 -6.49 5.16
N ARG A 89 -11.19 -5.57 4.68
CA ARG A 89 -11.82 -4.50 5.45
C ARG A 89 -10.80 -3.69 6.27
N CYS A 90 -9.66 -3.36 5.65
CA CYS A 90 -8.64 -2.54 6.27
C CYS A 90 -8.85 -1.08 5.86
N ALA A 91 -8.99 -0.17 6.83
CA ALA A 91 -9.05 1.26 6.58
C ALA A 91 -7.64 1.80 6.23
N PRO A 92 -7.44 2.44 5.06
CA PRO A 92 -6.15 3.03 4.70
C PRO A 92 -5.85 4.27 5.55
N VAL A 93 -4.64 4.35 6.07
CA VAL A 93 -4.08 5.53 6.74
C VAL A 93 -2.89 6.04 5.92
N PRO A 94 -3.07 7.11 5.09
CA PRO A 94 -2.00 7.65 4.27
C PRO A 94 -1.02 8.45 5.12
N LEU A 95 0.16 7.89 5.39
CA LEU A 95 1.24 8.61 6.07
C LEU A 95 2.14 9.24 5.00
N GLY A 96 1.81 10.46 4.56
CA GLY A 96 2.67 11.26 3.67
C GLY A 96 1.94 12.04 2.56
N HIS A 97 2.65 12.21 1.43
CA HIS A 97 2.29 13.06 0.30
C HIS A 97 0.88 12.81 -0.30
N SER A 98 0.46 13.71 -1.20
CA SER A 98 -0.86 13.68 -1.85
C SER A 98 -1.22 12.37 -2.56
N GLY A 99 -0.26 11.69 -3.19
CA GLY A 99 -0.50 10.45 -3.96
C GLY A 99 -1.16 9.32 -3.16
N PRO A 100 -0.59 8.91 -2.01
CA PRO A 100 -1.24 8.00 -1.08
C PRO A 100 -2.68 8.39 -0.70
N VAL A 101 -2.97 9.68 -0.48
CA VAL A 101 -4.32 10.13 -0.12
C VAL A 101 -5.32 9.83 -1.25
N ASP A 102 -4.96 10.17 -2.49
CA ASP A 102 -5.83 9.93 -3.65
C ASP A 102 -6.06 8.42 -3.87
N GLN A 103 -5.04 7.58 -3.63
CA GLN A 103 -5.17 6.12 -3.68
C GLN A 103 -6.10 5.58 -2.58
N ALA A 104 -5.98 6.09 -1.34
CA ALA A 104 -6.85 5.71 -0.24
C ALA A 104 -8.32 6.03 -0.55
N ILE A 105 -8.59 7.26 -1.03
CA ILE A 105 -9.90 7.70 -1.49
C ILE A 105 -10.45 6.73 -2.55
N ALA A 106 -9.65 6.45 -3.59
CA ALA A 106 -10.07 5.57 -4.66
C ALA A 106 -10.40 4.16 -4.13
N TYR A 107 -9.53 3.54 -3.34
CA TYR A 107 -9.78 2.19 -2.82
C TYR A 107 -11.01 2.13 -1.92
N MET A 108 -11.18 3.08 -0.99
CA MET A 108 -12.35 3.09 -0.11
C MET A 108 -13.66 3.30 -0.89
N ALA A 109 -13.69 4.24 -1.82
CA ALA A 109 -14.88 4.52 -2.63
C ALA A 109 -15.25 3.36 -3.58
N HIS A 110 -14.28 2.53 -3.95
CA HIS A 110 -14.47 1.35 -4.80
C HIS A 110 -14.65 0.03 -4.03
N SER A 111 -14.76 0.08 -2.70
CA SER A 111 -14.97 -1.11 -1.83
C SER A 111 -16.28 -1.85 -2.06
N TYR A 112 -17.28 -1.19 -2.66
CA TYR A 112 -18.55 -1.79 -3.05
C TYR A 112 -18.76 -1.74 -4.58
N LEU A 113 -19.76 -2.46 -5.08
CA LEU A 113 -20.23 -2.33 -6.46
C LEU A 113 -20.78 -0.93 -6.72
N ALA A 114 -20.51 -0.36 -7.90
CA ALA A 114 -20.90 1.01 -8.27
C ALA A 114 -22.39 1.29 -8.10
N ARG A 115 -23.23 0.33 -8.51
CA ARG A 115 -24.70 0.44 -8.46
C ARG A 115 -25.31 0.10 -7.09
N SER A 116 -24.53 -0.37 -6.13
CA SER A 116 -25.05 -0.61 -4.78
C SER A 116 -25.27 0.72 -4.05
N PRO A 117 -26.29 0.84 -3.17
CA PRO A 117 -26.54 2.08 -2.42
C PRO A 117 -25.31 2.59 -1.65
N ARG A 118 -24.56 1.68 -1.01
CA ARG A 118 -23.28 2.00 -0.34
C ARG A 118 -22.23 2.53 -1.30
N GLY A 119 -22.07 1.85 -2.44
CA GLY A 119 -21.12 2.23 -3.47
C GLY A 119 -21.45 3.56 -4.14
N ALA A 120 -22.73 3.86 -4.34
CA ALA A 120 -23.19 5.14 -4.87
C ALA A 120 -22.97 6.28 -3.85
N LEU A 121 -23.29 6.04 -2.58
CA LEU A 121 -23.07 7.00 -1.50
C LEU A 121 -21.58 7.38 -1.37
N LEU A 122 -20.67 6.41 -1.24
CA LEU A 122 -19.24 6.71 -1.13
C LEU A 122 -18.69 7.43 -2.37
N ARG A 123 -19.12 7.01 -3.57
CA ARG A 123 -18.71 7.68 -4.82
C ARG A 123 -19.29 9.07 -5.00
N SER A 124 -20.40 9.41 -4.36
CA SER A 124 -20.95 10.77 -4.39
C SER A 124 -20.01 11.82 -3.78
N TYR A 125 -19.06 11.39 -2.93
CA TYR A 125 -17.97 12.25 -2.43
C TYR A 125 -16.79 12.37 -3.41
N LEU A 126 -16.70 11.51 -4.43
CA LEU A 126 -15.73 11.65 -5.53
C LEU A 126 -16.22 12.66 -6.58
N SER A 127 -17.52 12.65 -6.88
CA SER A 127 -18.15 13.47 -7.92
C SER A 127 -18.40 14.92 -7.53
N LYS A 128 -17.87 15.38 -6.39
CA LYS A 128 -17.83 16.81 -6.05
C LYS A 128 -16.60 17.44 -6.72
N GLU A 129 -16.69 17.69 -8.02
CA GLU A 129 -15.74 18.56 -8.74
C GLU A 129 -15.87 20.06 -8.36
N ALA A 130 -16.60 20.45 -7.29
CA ALA A 130 -16.85 21.87 -7.03
C ALA A 130 -16.91 22.37 -5.56
N ALA A 131 -16.50 21.65 -4.51
CA ALA A 131 -16.56 22.26 -3.15
C ALA A 131 -15.58 21.76 -2.08
N LEU A 132 -15.12 20.50 -2.13
CA LEU A 132 -14.29 19.94 -1.06
C LEU A 132 -12.84 19.82 -1.49
N ASP A 133 -11.94 20.35 -0.67
CA ASP A 133 -10.51 20.13 -0.83
C ASP A 133 -10.14 18.63 -0.65
N ARG A 134 -8.91 18.26 -0.98
CA ARG A 134 -8.44 16.87 -0.91
C ARG A 134 -8.59 16.27 0.49
N ARG A 135 -8.29 17.03 1.53
CA ARG A 135 -8.34 16.59 2.93
C ARG A 135 -9.79 16.32 3.34
N GLN A 136 -10.68 17.27 3.09
CA GLN A 136 -12.10 17.13 3.35
C GLN A 136 -12.68 15.91 2.63
N ARG A 137 -12.33 15.73 1.35
CA ARG A 137 -12.76 14.57 0.57
C ARG A 137 -12.32 13.26 1.20
N PHE A 138 -11.05 13.16 1.62
CA PHE A 138 -10.56 11.99 2.33
C PHE A 138 -11.36 11.73 3.61
N LEU A 139 -11.55 12.73 4.46
CA LEU A 139 -12.24 12.56 5.74
C LEU A 139 -13.70 12.09 5.56
N HIS A 140 -14.42 12.62 4.57
CA HIS A 140 -15.79 12.16 4.27
C HIS A 140 -15.83 10.71 3.79
N VAL A 141 -14.93 10.34 2.87
CA VAL A 141 -14.86 8.95 2.37
C VAL A 141 -14.42 7.99 3.47
N TYR A 142 -13.48 8.39 4.33
CA TYR A 142 -13.03 7.61 5.48
C TYR A 142 -14.15 7.41 6.51
N ALA A 143 -14.85 8.47 6.90
CA ALA A 143 -16.00 8.42 7.79
C ALA A 143 -17.11 7.50 7.25
N GLY A 144 -17.43 7.63 5.95
CA GLY A 144 -18.37 6.73 5.28
C GLY A 144 -17.89 5.27 5.27
N TYR A 145 -16.60 5.03 5.00
CA TYR A 145 -16.03 3.69 5.05
C TYR A 145 -16.10 3.09 6.46
N GLN A 146 -15.78 3.86 7.49
CA GLN A 146 -15.91 3.42 8.89
C GLN A 146 -17.35 3.02 9.24
N LEU A 147 -18.34 3.88 8.93
CA LEU A 147 -19.74 3.63 9.26
C LEU A 147 -20.36 2.47 8.45
N LEU A 148 -20.03 2.35 7.16
CA LEU A 148 -20.63 1.39 6.25
C LEU A 148 -19.94 0.02 6.23
N GLN A 149 -18.60 0.00 6.33
CA GLN A 149 -17.81 -1.22 6.25
C GLN A 149 -17.43 -1.77 7.65
N ASN A 150 -17.44 -0.92 8.68
CA ASN A 150 -16.97 -1.23 10.04
C ASN A 150 -15.64 -2.02 10.02
N PRO A 151 -14.57 -1.42 9.47
CA PRO A 151 -13.28 -2.08 9.36
C PRO A 151 -12.75 -2.46 10.74
N GLN A 152 -12.20 -3.66 10.86
CA GLN A 152 -11.60 -4.15 12.11
C GLN A 152 -10.09 -3.88 12.17
N ARG A 153 -9.55 -3.34 11.07
CA ARG A 153 -8.13 -3.16 10.87
C ARG A 153 -7.86 -1.83 10.21
N MET A 154 -6.72 -1.25 10.52
CA MET A 154 -6.14 -0.14 9.77
C MET A 154 -4.89 -0.63 9.07
N PHE A 155 -4.59 -0.09 7.89
CA PHE A 155 -3.30 -0.35 7.26
C PHE A 155 -2.65 0.96 6.84
N ILE A 156 -1.35 1.06 7.08
CA ILE A 156 -0.57 2.23 6.71
C ILE A 156 -0.27 2.18 5.21
N LEU A 157 -0.65 3.24 4.53
CA LEU A 157 -0.54 3.35 3.08
C LEU A 157 0.69 4.19 2.71
N GLY A 158 1.68 3.56 2.08
CA GLY A 158 2.86 4.25 1.58
C GLY A 158 3.96 3.30 1.12
N HIS A 159 5.11 3.86 0.76
CA HIS A 159 6.38 3.16 0.60
C HIS A 159 7.26 3.50 1.81
N GLN A 160 6.91 2.95 2.97
CA GLN A 160 7.63 3.19 4.22
C GLN A 160 8.57 2.01 4.50
N LYS A 161 9.77 2.31 4.99
CA LYS A 161 10.70 1.29 5.48
C LYS A 161 10.21 0.75 6.83
N ALA A 162 10.63 -0.46 7.19
CA ALA A 162 10.23 -1.09 8.44
C ALA A 162 10.50 -0.21 9.67
N ARG A 163 11.71 0.39 9.77
CA ARG A 163 12.06 1.33 10.86
C ARG A 163 11.12 2.53 10.98
N GLU A 164 10.63 3.07 9.86
CA GLU A 164 9.83 4.31 9.83
C GLU A 164 8.42 4.07 10.37
N MET A 165 7.99 2.81 10.32
CA MET A 165 6.70 2.35 10.83
C MET A 165 6.76 1.95 12.31
N LEU A 166 7.94 1.62 12.84
CA LEU A 166 8.11 1.09 14.20
C LEU A 166 7.58 2.04 15.28
N ARG A 167 7.71 3.36 15.08
CA ARG A 167 7.17 4.39 16.00
C ARG A 167 5.66 4.34 16.19
N PHE A 168 4.94 3.63 15.33
CA PHE A 168 3.48 3.50 15.39
C PHE A 168 3.02 2.11 15.84
N HIS A 169 3.96 1.17 15.95
CA HIS A 169 3.70 -0.23 16.23
C HIS A 169 3.38 -0.45 17.72
N ARG A 170 2.33 -1.24 17.98
CA ARG A 170 1.97 -1.73 19.30
C ARG A 170 2.30 -3.23 19.39
N PRO A 171 3.35 -3.60 20.13
CA PRO A 171 3.74 -4.99 20.31
C PRO A 171 2.57 -5.87 20.75
N GLY A 172 2.48 -7.07 20.18
CA GLY A 172 1.49 -8.09 20.56
C GLY A 172 0.08 -7.91 19.97
N THR A 173 -0.27 -6.73 19.46
CA THR A 173 -1.59 -6.47 18.83
C THR A 173 -1.47 -6.31 17.32
N ASP A 174 -0.46 -5.56 16.89
CA ASP A 174 -0.28 -5.18 15.50
C ASP A 174 0.50 -6.24 14.72
N LEU A 175 0.42 -6.16 13.39
CA LEU A 175 1.00 -7.15 12.50
C LEU A 175 1.88 -6.48 11.45
N PHE A 176 3.09 -7.00 11.26
CA PHE A 176 3.95 -6.67 10.12
C PHE A 176 3.89 -7.75 9.06
N PHE A 177 3.77 -7.34 7.79
CA PHE A 177 4.02 -8.26 6.69
C PHE A 177 4.65 -7.54 5.50
N THR A 178 5.19 -8.33 4.59
CA THR A 178 5.83 -7.84 3.37
C THR A 178 5.73 -8.88 2.26
N THR A 179 5.94 -8.41 1.04
CA THR A 179 6.17 -9.27 -0.12
C THR A 179 7.53 -8.95 -0.69
N VAL A 180 8.25 -10.00 -1.10
CA VAL A 180 9.60 -9.88 -1.65
C VAL A 180 9.68 -10.47 -3.05
N ARG A 181 10.75 -10.10 -3.75
CA ARG A 181 11.14 -10.63 -5.05
C ARG A 181 12.67 -10.66 -5.08
N ALA A 182 13.26 -11.50 -5.92
CA ALA A 182 14.70 -11.50 -6.13
C ALA A 182 15.21 -10.06 -6.40
N PRO A 183 16.29 -9.59 -5.75
CA PRO A 183 16.72 -8.20 -5.85
C PRO A 183 16.94 -7.71 -7.29
N ALA A 184 17.55 -8.52 -8.16
CA ALA A 184 17.73 -8.18 -9.57
C ALA A 184 16.39 -7.96 -10.29
N GLU A 185 15.39 -8.78 -9.99
CA GLU A 185 14.04 -8.66 -10.55
C GLU A 185 13.28 -7.42 -10.05
N ILE A 186 13.58 -6.94 -8.83
CA ILE A 186 13.09 -5.64 -8.33
C ILE A 186 13.63 -4.52 -9.23
N LEU A 187 14.94 -4.50 -9.46
CA LEU A 187 15.62 -3.49 -10.28
C LEU A 187 15.13 -3.51 -11.73
N LYS A 188 15.05 -4.70 -12.35
CA LYS A 188 14.47 -4.86 -13.69
C LYS A 188 13.06 -4.29 -13.77
N SER A 189 12.20 -4.61 -12.80
CA SER A 189 10.83 -4.09 -12.78
C SER A 189 10.77 -2.58 -12.55
N MET A 190 11.71 -2.02 -11.79
CA MET A 190 11.82 -0.59 -11.50
C MET A 190 12.25 0.18 -12.74
N VAL A 191 13.29 -0.26 -13.46
CA VAL A 191 13.74 0.35 -14.72
C VAL A 191 12.61 0.33 -15.76
N ALA A 192 11.99 -0.84 -15.96
CA ALA A 192 10.87 -0.96 -16.88
C ALA A 192 9.69 -0.06 -16.50
N TYR A 193 9.44 0.14 -15.20
CA TYR A 193 8.42 1.06 -14.70
C TYR A 193 8.76 2.52 -15.00
N ARG A 194 10.00 2.95 -14.71
CA ARG A 194 10.47 4.32 -14.95
C ARG A 194 10.36 4.69 -16.44
N VAL A 195 10.84 3.82 -17.32
CA VAL A 195 10.77 4.04 -18.77
C VAL A 195 9.34 4.06 -19.27
N SER A 196 8.54 3.04 -18.92
CA SER A 196 7.15 2.95 -19.39
C SER A 196 6.32 4.17 -18.95
N HIS A 197 6.44 4.61 -17.70
CA HIS A 197 5.67 5.75 -17.22
C HIS A 197 6.12 7.08 -17.81
N THR A 198 7.42 7.25 -18.06
CA THR A 198 7.94 8.45 -18.71
C THR A 198 7.46 8.53 -20.15
N LEU A 199 7.51 7.42 -20.90
CA LEU A 199 6.99 7.35 -22.27
C LEU A 199 5.48 7.57 -22.38
N LEU A 200 4.72 7.16 -21.35
CA LEU A 200 3.27 7.32 -21.33
C LEU A 200 2.85 8.77 -21.02
N ASP A 201 3.56 9.44 -20.10
CA ASP A 201 3.22 10.79 -19.66
C ASP A 201 4.45 11.48 -19.04
N GLU A 202 5.07 12.37 -19.82
CA GLU A 202 6.20 13.21 -19.40
C GLU A 202 5.80 14.24 -18.34
N GLN A 203 4.50 14.55 -18.21
CA GLN A 203 4.02 15.60 -17.31
C GLN A 203 3.85 15.12 -15.87
N ARG A 204 3.86 13.80 -15.64
CA ARG A 204 3.85 13.23 -14.28
C ARG A 204 5.06 13.69 -13.49
N GLN A 205 4.86 13.82 -12.18
CA GLN A 205 5.91 14.26 -11.27
C GLN A 205 7.12 13.31 -11.25
N ASP A 206 6.89 12.00 -11.30
CA ASP A 206 7.95 10.98 -11.34
C ASP A 206 8.73 11.01 -12.67
N SER A 207 8.06 11.22 -13.79
CA SER A 207 8.70 11.41 -15.11
C SER A 207 9.55 12.69 -15.15
N LYS A 208 9.02 13.83 -14.66
CA LYS A 208 9.75 15.10 -14.56
C LYS A 208 11.00 15.00 -13.71
N ILE A 209 10.89 14.33 -12.56
CA ILE A 209 12.04 14.09 -11.68
C ILE A 209 13.09 13.25 -12.41
N LEU A 210 12.68 12.18 -13.08
CA LEU A 210 13.60 11.31 -13.81
C LEU A 210 14.32 12.07 -14.93
N LEU A 211 13.58 12.75 -15.81
CA LEU A 211 14.16 13.52 -16.93
C LEU A 211 15.15 14.58 -16.44
N ARG A 212 14.82 15.28 -15.34
CA ARG A 212 15.71 16.24 -14.70
C ARG A 212 16.97 15.58 -14.14
N GLN A 213 16.84 14.43 -13.47
CA GLN A 213 17.98 13.69 -12.91
C GLN A 213 18.91 13.16 -14.00
N LEU A 214 18.34 12.72 -15.12
CA LEU A 214 19.09 12.26 -16.29
C LEU A 214 19.65 13.42 -17.13
N GLN A 215 19.21 14.65 -16.88
CA GLN A 215 19.54 15.84 -17.68
C GLN A 215 19.20 15.66 -19.16
N MET A 216 18.03 15.08 -19.44
CA MET A 216 17.56 14.80 -20.79
C MET A 216 16.18 15.43 -21.02
N SER A 217 15.95 15.92 -22.23
CA SER A 217 14.61 16.19 -22.74
C SER A 217 13.84 14.89 -22.97
N PHE A 218 12.52 14.98 -23.08
CA PHE A 218 11.70 13.81 -23.39
C PHE A 218 12.00 13.21 -24.77
N GLY A 219 12.36 14.04 -25.75
CA GLY A 219 12.81 13.60 -27.08
C GLY A 219 14.07 12.75 -26.99
N GLU A 220 15.13 13.29 -26.36
CA GLU A 220 16.39 12.57 -26.15
C GLU A 220 16.19 11.27 -25.36
N PHE A 221 15.34 11.30 -24.34
CA PHE A 221 14.98 10.11 -23.58
C PHE A 221 14.35 9.03 -24.49
N THR A 222 13.38 9.42 -25.31
CA THR A 222 12.70 8.50 -26.24
C THR A 222 13.66 7.91 -27.27
N ASP A 223 14.61 8.71 -27.77
CA ASP A 223 15.62 8.23 -28.70
C ASP A 223 16.60 7.26 -28.02
N ARG A 224 17.03 7.53 -26.79
CA ARG A 224 17.86 6.62 -26.00
C ARG A 224 17.20 5.27 -25.74
N VAL A 225 15.88 5.25 -25.49
CA VAL A 225 15.13 3.99 -25.35
C VAL A 225 15.27 3.12 -26.61
N ARG A 226 15.34 3.73 -27.80
CA ARG A 226 15.48 2.99 -29.07
C ARG A 226 16.93 2.63 -29.38
N SER A 227 17.85 3.58 -29.22
CA SER A 227 19.21 3.45 -29.75
C SER A 227 20.17 2.76 -28.77
N ASP A 228 19.98 2.94 -27.47
CA ASP A 228 20.91 2.46 -26.43
C ASP A 228 20.17 2.19 -25.10
N PRO A 229 19.24 1.21 -25.09
CA PRO A 229 18.40 0.92 -23.93
C PRO A 229 19.20 0.45 -22.70
N GLN A 230 20.35 -0.20 -22.91
CA GLN A 230 21.21 -0.68 -21.82
C GLN A 230 21.88 0.48 -21.09
N SER A 231 22.46 1.45 -21.82
CA SER A 231 23.06 2.64 -21.20
C SER A 231 22.03 3.48 -20.46
N LEU A 232 20.81 3.62 -21.01
CA LEU A 232 19.72 4.29 -20.32
C LEU A 232 19.35 3.55 -19.01
N ALA A 233 19.20 2.23 -19.05
CA ALA A 233 18.91 1.42 -17.87
C ALA A 233 19.98 1.60 -16.78
N ARG A 234 21.27 1.59 -17.16
CA ARG A 234 22.39 1.87 -16.24
C ARG A 234 22.28 3.25 -15.60
N THR A 235 22.06 4.29 -16.40
CA THR A 235 21.95 5.67 -15.90
C THR A 235 20.80 5.81 -14.91
N ILE A 236 19.67 5.13 -15.15
CA ILE A 236 18.54 5.07 -14.21
C ILE A 236 18.98 4.38 -12.89
N LEU A 237 19.66 3.23 -12.97
CA LEU A 237 20.08 2.44 -11.82
C LEU A 237 21.16 3.10 -10.97
N GLU A 238 22.03 3.91 -11.56
CA GLU A 238 23.01 4.74 -10.84
C GLU A 238 22.34 5.78 -9.91
N ARG A 239 21.06 6.10 -10.15
CA ARG A 239 20.27 7.05 -9.35
C ARG A 239 19.24 6.38 -8.47
N ASP A 240 18.55 5.38 -9.00
CA ASP A 240 17.45 4.68 -8.35
C ASP A 240 17.78 3.20 -8.21
N CYS A 241 18.35 2.79 -7.07
CA CYS A 241 18.57 1.38 -6.76
C CYS A 241 17.95 1.03 -5.39
N PRO A 242 16.66 0.64 -5.34
CA PRO A 242 16.03 0.26 -4.09
C PRO A 242 16.68 -1.00 -3.50
N SER A 243 17.13 -0.90 -2.25
CA SER A 243 17.69 -2.02 -1.49
C SER A 243 16.61 -2.77 -0.72
N LEU A 244 16.47 -4.07 -0.96
CA LEU A 244 15.57 -4.96 -0.20
C LEU A 244 15.92 -4.92 1.29
N ALA A 245 17.20 -5.05 1.62
CA ALA A 245 17.68 -5.00 3.01
C ALA A 245 17.32 -3.66 3.68
N ALA A 246 17.47 -2.53 2.97
CA ALA A 246 17.11 -1.23 3.52
C ALA A 246 15.62 -1.05 3.81
N PHE A 247 14.74 -1.65 3.02
CA PHE A 247 13.30 -1.61 3.30
C PHE A 247 12.89 -2.50 4.47
N LEU A 248 13.55 -3.65 4.61
CA LEU A 248 13.27 -4.62 5.67
C LEU A 248 13.99 -4.32 7.00
N SER A 249 14.96 -3.42 7.01
CA SER A 249 15.69 -3.08 8.23
C SER A 249 14.85 -2.27 9.21
N PHE A 250 14.83 -2.74 10.46
CA PHE A 250 14.37 -1.98 11.62
C PHE A 250 15.50 -1.16 12.27
N ASP A 251 16.76 -1.44 11.89
CA ASP A 251 17.96 -0.79 12.41
C ASP A 251 18.55 0.21 11.39
N PRO A 252 19.14 1.34 11.82
CA PRO A 252 19.93 2.21 10.95
C PRO A 252 21.12 1.52 10.27
N ALA A 253 21.79 0.60 10.96
CA ALA A 253 22.85 -0.23 10.41
C ALA A 253 22.22 -1.27 9.50
N LEU A 254 22.49 -1.18 8.19
CA LEU A 254 22.03 -2.14 7.18
C LEU A 254 22.84 -3.45 7.22
N ASP A 255 23.17 -3.92 8.41
CA ASP A 255 23.86 -5.19 8.62
C ASP A 255 22.87 -6.35 8.49
N HIS A 256 23.33 -7.42 7.85
CA HIS A 256 22.54 -8.61 7.58
C HIS A 256 21.97 -9.24 8.86
N ALA A 257 22.78 -9.40 9.90
CA ALA A 257 22.33 -10.04 11.14
C ALA A 257 21.30 -9.16 11.86
N ALA A 258 21.53 -7.83 11.87
CA ALA A 258 20.57 -6.88 12.41
C ALA A 258 19.22 -6.91 11.67
N VAL A 259 19.22 -7.02 10.34
CA VAL A 259 17.98 -7.14 9.55
C VAL A 259 17.23 -8.41 9.92
N ILE A 260 17.91 -9.57 9.95
CA ILE A 260 17.30 -10.86 10.31
C ILE A 260 16.73 -10.81 11.72
N GLN A 261 17.49 -10.29 12.69
CA GLN A 261 17.03 -10.15 14.06
C GLN A 261 15.80 -9.24 14.17
N GLY A 262 15.79 -8.10 13.46
CA GLY A 262 14.65 -7.21 13.40
C GLY A 262 13.39 -7.86 12.81
N LEU A 263 13.54 -8.69 11.78
CA LEU A 263 12.43 -9.47 11.20
C LEU A 263 11.85 -10.45 12.23
N LYS A 264 12.70 -11.11 13.02
CA LYS A 264 12.29 -12.05 14.09
C LYS A 264 11.60 -11.34 15.24
N ASP A 265 12.22 -10.31 15.79
CA ASP A 265 11.73 -9.57 16.95
C ASP A 265 10.37 -8.94 16.67
N ASN A 266 10.14 -8.49 15.43
CA ASN A 266 8.88 -7.89 15.00
C ASN A 266 7.93 -8.89 14.32
N ARG A 267 8.26 -10.19 14.30
CA ARG A 267 7.43 -11.28 13.76
C ARG A 267 6.88 -10.98 12.36
N VAL A 268 7.75 -10.53 11.46
CA VAL A 268 7.34 -10.08 10.12
C VAL A 268 6.94 -11.26 9.25
N PHE A 269 5.71 -11.27 8.74
CA PHE A 269 5.27 -12.25 7.75
C PHE A 269 5.76 -11.89 6.35
N ILE A 270 6.53 -12.79 5.73
CA ILE A 270 7.19 -12.57 4.44
C ILE A 270 6.67 -13.62 3.45
N ALA A 271 6.26 -13.17 2.26
CA ALA A 271 5.93 -14.05 1.15
C ALA A 271 6.67 -13.61 -0.12
N HIS A 272 6.91 -14.55 -1.04
CA HIS A 272 7.24 -14.16 -2.40
C HIS A 272 6.03 -13.44 -3.04
N MET A 273 6.27 -12.52 -3.99
CA MET A 273 5.15 -11.80 -4.63
C MET A 273 4.10 -12.70 -5.30
N SER A 274 4.49 -13.91 -5.75
CA SER A 274 3.56 -14.89 -6.33
C SER A 274 2.67 -15.58 -5.29
N GLU A 275 3.03 -15.52 -4.02
CA GLU A 275 2.39 -16.19 -2.90
C GLU A 275 1.49 -15.26 -2.08
N GLN A 276 1.46 -13.97 -2.44
CA GLN A 276 0.79 -12.92 -1.69
C GLN A 276 -0.67 -13.26 -1.33
N HIS A 277 -1.40 -13.93 -2.23
CA HIS A 277 -2.81 -14.24 -2.00
C HIS A 277 -2.97 -15.29 -0.90
N THR A 278 -2.13 -16.33 -0.90
CA THR A 278 -2.19 -17.39 0.10
C THR A 278 -1.79 -16.87 1.48
N MET A 279 -0.72 -16.07 1.56
CA MET A 279 -0.35 -15.40 2.81
C MET A 279 -1.48 -14.50 3.33
N LEU A 280 -2.08 -13.66 2.49
CA LEU A 280 -3.17 -12.79 2.93
C LEU A 280 -4.42 -13.58 3.39
N ASN A 281 -4.72 -14.72 2.77
CA ASN A 281 -5.80 -15.61 3.23
C ASN A 281 -5.48 -16.24 4.60
N ALA A 282 -4.22 -16.63 4.84
CA ALA A 282 -3.81 -17.14 6.14
C ALA A 282 -3.88 -16.06 7.24
N LEU A 283 -3.45 -14.83 6.93
CA LEU A 283 -3.42 -13.73 7.89
C LEU A 283 -4.80 -13.13 8.19
N PHE A 284 -5.68 -13.06 7.20
CA PHE A 284 -6.94 -12.29 7.29
C PHE A 284 -8.20 -13.12 7.07
N GLY A 285 -8.05 -14.43 6.80
CA GLY A 285 -9.13 -15.33 6.46
C GLY A 285 -9.46 -15.34 4.96
N PRO A 286 -10.38 -16.24 4.52
CA PRO A 286 -10.73 -16.39 3.12
C PRO A 286 -11.25 -15.09 2.49
N GLN A 287 -10.62 -14.67 1.40
CA GLN A 287 -11.06 -13.50 0.64
C GLN A 287 -12.20 -13.84 -0.31
N ALA A 288 -13.28 -13.06 -0.30
CA ALA A 288 -14.33 -13.17 -1.32
C ALA A 288 -13.73 -12.97 -2.73
N ALA A 289 -14.12 -13.82 -3.69
CA ALA A 289 -13.53 -14.06 -5.02
C ALA A 289 -12.81 -12.92 -5.78
N LYS A 290 -11.85 -13.33 -6.62
CA LYS A 290 -10.89 -12.54 -7.42
C LYS A 290 -11.48 -11.30 -8.11
N LEU A 291 -11.05 -10.11 -7.71
CA LEU A 291 -10.89 -9.00 -8.66
C LEU A 291 -9.52 -9.21 -9.30
N HIS A 292 -9.51 -9.88 -10.46
CA HIS A 292 -8.29 -10.08 -11.22
C HIS A 292 -7.96 -8.77 -11.92
N GLU A 293 -6.80 -8.19 -11.64
CA GLU A 293 -6.23 -7.10 -12.44
C GLU A 293 -4.73 -7.01 -12.12
N ASN A 294 -3.92 -7.65 -12.96
CA ASN A 294 -2.57 -7.18 -13.21
C ASN A 294 -2.69 -6.08 -14.28
N THR A 295 -2.69 -4.81 -13.88
CA THR A 295 -2.62 -3.69 -14.83
C THR A 295 -1.24 -3.51 -15.46
N SER A 296 -0.32 -4.47 -15.30
CA SER A 296 0.91 -4.53 -16.08
C SER A 296 0.72 -5.02 -17.54
N HIS A 297 -0.48 -5.43 -17.94
CA HIS A 297 -0.76 -6.01 -19.27
C HIS A 297 -1.24 -5.02 -20.33
N ASN A 298 -1.34 -3.72 -20.04
CA ASN A 298 -1.70 -2.72 -21.06
C ASN A 298 -0.48 -1.92 -21.55
N ARG A 299 0.67 -2.57 -21.71
CA ARG A 299 1.85 -1.94 -22.34
C ARG A 299 1.80 -2.21 -23.84
N SER A 300 1.85 -1.16 -24.64
CA SER A 300 1.93 -1.24 -26.09
C SER A 300 3.07 -0.35 -26.61
N GLY A 301 3.51 -0.61 -27.84
CA GLY A 301 4.58 0.13 -28.51
C GLY A 301 5.91 0.08 -27.76
N LEU A 302 6.67 1.19 -27.84
CA LEU A 302 8.04 1.29 -27.38
C LEU A 302 8.24 0.91 -25.89
N ALA A 303 7.24 1.16 -25.03
CA ALA A 303 7.30 0.78 -23.62
C ALA A 303 7.27 -0.75 -23.41
N ALA A 304 6.53 -1.48 -24.24
CA ALA A 304 6.47 -2.93 -24.21
C ALA A 304 7.78 -3.53 -24.75
N GLU A 305 8.28 -3.00 -25.87
CA GLU A 305 9.55 -3.39 -26.48
C GLU A 305 10.71 -3.24 -25.48
N PHE A 306 10.84 -2.07 -24.86
CA PHE A 306 11.88 -1.83 -23.85
C PHE A 306 11.74 -2.78 -22.65
N THR A 307 10.53 -2.97 -22.14
CA THR A 307 10.29 -3.88 -21.01
C THR A 307 10.75 -5.31 -21.32
N ALA A 308 10.49 -5.79 -22.53
CA ALA A 308 10.90 -7.11 -22.99
C ALA A 308 12.42 -7.21 -23.15
N ALA A 309 13.08 -6.12 -23.56
CA ALA A 309 14.52 -6.06 -23.77
C ALA A 309 15.35 -5.98 -22.48
N VAL A 310 14.79 -5.59 -21.34
CA VAL A 310 15.59 -5.47 -20.09
C VAL A 310 16.02 -6.85 -19.60
N GLU A 311 17.31 -7.13 -19.68
CA GLU A 311 17.92 -8.37 -19.21
C GLU A 311 18.35 -8.29 -17.74
N LEU A 312 18.49 -9.45 -17.09
CA LEU A 312 18.96 -9.51 -15.70
C LEU A 312 20.43 -9.10 -15.56
N ASP A 313 21.25 -9.37 -16.56
CA ASP A 313 22.67 -9.04 -16.53
C ASP A 313 22.92 -7.53 -16.56
N TRP A 314 21.97 -6.74 -17.07
CA TRP A 314 22.08 -5.27 -17.06
C TRP A 314 21.91 -4.71 -15.66
N VAL A 315 21.13 -5.40 -14.81
CA VAL A 315 20.75 -4.90 -13.47
C VAL A 315 21.53 -5.58 -12.34
N ALA A 316 22.05 -6.79 -12.56
CA ALA A 316 22.79 -7.55 -11.57
C ALA A 316 23.96 -6.78 -10.91
N PRO A 317 24.77 -5.97 -11.64
CA PRO A 317 25.86 -5.21 -11.03
C PRO A 317 25.42 -4.15 -10.01
N TYR A 318 24.15 -3.73 -10.05
CA TYR A 318 23.61 -2.71 -9.17
C TYR A 318 22.96 -3.29 -7.91
N VAL A 319 22.81 -4.62 -7.84
CA VAL A 319 22.22 -5.28 -6.67
C VAL A 319 23.19 -5.21 -5.51
N ASP A 320 22.75 -4.63 -4.39
CA ASP A 320 23.59 -4.58 -3.19
C ASP A 320 23.79 -5.98 -2.57
N ALA A 321 24.98 -6.20 -2.01
CA ALA A 321 25.38 -7.50 -1.46
C ALA A 321 24.47 -7.94 -0.29
N GLN A 322 23.96 -7.00 0.52
CA GLN A 322 23.12 -7.31 1.67
C GLN A 322 21.76 -7.83 1.24
N SER A 323 21.14 -7.21 0.23
CA SER A 323 19.89 -7.67 -0.38
C SER A 323 20.05 -9.07 -0.98
N THR A 324 21.18 -9.35 -1.64
CA THR A 324 21.47 -10.68 -2.20
C THR A 324 21.58 -11.72 -1.09
N ARG A 325 22.36 -11.43 -0.05
CA ARG A 325 22.58 -12.33 1.08
C ARG A 325 21.28 -12.62 1.82
N LEU A 326 20.52 -11.57 2.14
CA LEU A 326 19.21 -11.64 2.79
C LEU A 326 18.24 -12.49 1.99
N TYR A 327 18.08 -12.20 0.69
CA TYR A 327 17.15 -12.95 -0.16
C TYR A 327 17.52 -14.43 -0.23
N ARG A 328 18.81 -14.76 -0.39
CA ARG A 328 19.27 -16.16 -0.41
C ARG A 328 19.02 -16.87 0.91
N GLN A 329 19.20 -16.22 2.07
CA GLN A 329 18.88 -16.82 3.37
C GLN A 329 17.37 -17.06 3.53
N LEU A 330 16.53 -16.10 3.12
CA LEU A 330 15.07 -16.28 3.12
C LEU A 330 14.63 -17.42 2.19
N GLU A 331 15.33 -17.61 1.07
CA GLU A 331 15.09 -18.72 0.15
C GLU A 331 15.55 -20.07 0.74
N SER A 332 16.79 -20.15 1.21
CA SER A 332 17.36 -21.41 1.74
C SER A 332 16.70 -21.88 3.03
N SER A 333 16.14 -20.96 3.81
CA SER A 333 15.36 -21.28 5.01
C SER A 333 13.93 -21.72 4.71
N GLY A 334 13.46 -21.62 3.46
CA GLY A 334 12.08 -21.97 3.10
C GLY A 334 11.04 -20.89 3.42
N ILE A 335 11.45 -19.70 3.88
CA ILE A 335 10.53 -18.55 4.06
C ILE A 335 9.91 -18.17 2.71
N ILE A 336 10.73 -18.11 1.66
CA ILE A 336 10.26 -18.01 0.28
C ILE A 336 9.79 -19.39 -0.17
N GLY A 337 8.53 -19.51 -0.59
CA GLY A 337 7.92 -20.80 -0.90
C GLY A 337 6.98 -21.31 0.18
N TYR A 338 7.12 -20.83 1.43
CA TYR A 338 6.33 -21.31 2.58
C TYR A 338 4.82 -21.34 2.29
N TRP A 339 4.30 -20.29 1.67
CA TRP A 339 2.86 -20.14 1.47
C TRP A 339 2.32 -20.84 0.23
N LYS A 340 3.15 -21.50 -0.60
CA LYS A 340 2.68 -22.14 -1.85
C LYS A 340 1.67 -23.26 -1.57
N GLU A 341 1.84 -23.96 -0.45
CA GLU A 341 1.08 -25.16 -0.12
C GLU A 341 -0.01 -24.92 0.96
N GLY A 342 -0.28 -23.66 1.32
CA GLY A 342 -1.37 -23.33 2.26
C GLY A 342 -1.04 -23.61 3.73
N SER A 343 0.16 -23.22 4.16
CA SER A 343 0.66 -23.40 5.53
C SER A 343 0.07 -22.40 6.55
N SER A 344 0.23 -22.68 7.85
CA SER A 344 -0.37 -21.91 8.95
C SER A 344 0.49 -20.74 9.43
N THR A 345 -0.13 -19.81 10.14
CA THR A 345 0.58 -18.68 10.79
C THR A 345 1.54 -19.14 11.87
N GLU A 346 1.19 -20.18 12.63
CA GLU A 346 1.99 -20.73 13.71
C GLU A 346 3.27 -21.37 13.15
N GLY A 347 3.13 -22.20 12.10
CA GLY A 347 4.28 -22.84 11.48
C GLY A 347 5.23 -21.81 10.82
N TYR A 348 4.69 -20.71 10.29
CA TYR A 348 5.51 -19.64 9.74
C TYR A 348 6.37 -18.98 10.84
N LEU A 349 5.77 -18.74 12.01
CA LEU A 349 6.48 -18.13 13.14
C LEU A 349 7.56 -19.05 13.70
N ASP A 350 7.34 -20.36 13.68
CA ASP A 350 8.37 -21.36 14.03
C ASP A 350 9.54 -21.30 13.04
N LEU A 351 9.23 -21.22 11.74
CA LEU A 351 10.23 -21.08 10.71
C LEU A 351 11.04 -19.78 10.85
N LEU A 352 10.34 -18.66 11.08
CA LEU A 352 10.97 -17.35 11.25
C LEU A 352 11.90 -17.32 12.47
N ARG A 353 11.54 -17.96 13.58
CA ARG A 353 12.42 -18.03 14.76
C ARG A 353 13.74 -18.74 14.47
N ASN A 354 13.70 -19.75 13.60
CA ASN A 354 14.85 -20.59 13.22
C ASN A 354 15.66 -20.05 12.02
N LEU A 355 15.22 -18.94 11.42
CA LEU A 355 15.93 -18.24 10.33
C LEU A 355 17.37 -17.87 10.70
#